data_AF-A0A956EAT0-F1
#
_entry.id   AF-A0A956EAT0-F1
#
_cell.length_a   1.000
_cell.length_b   1.000
_cell.length_c   1.000
_cell.angle_alpha   90.00
_cell.angle_beta   90.00
_cell.angle_gamma   90.00
#
_symmetry.space_group_name_H-M   'P 1'
#
loop_
_entity.id
_entity.type
_entity.pdbx_description
1 polymer ?
#
loop_
_entity_poly.entity_id
_entity_poly.type
_entity_poly.pdbx_seq_one_letter_code
_entity_poly.pdbx_strand_id
1 'polypeptide(L)' 'QFGSGWAWLVKEGNKLSVMKTPNAETPLTKAGVTPLLTIDVWEHAYYVDYRNARPKYIETFLSSLANWDFAAKNLG' A
#
# COMPACT_ATOMS: atom_id res chain seq x y z
N GLN A 1 7.12 -3.09 -6.90
CA GLN A 1 8.28 -3.01 -5.99
C GLN A 1 9.19 -4.19 -6.27
N PHE A 2 10.49 -3.99 -6.47
CA PHE A 2 11.46 -5.10 -6.51
C PHE A 2 12.06 -5.28 -5.11
N GLY A 3 12.23 -6.52 -4.65
CA GLY A 3 12.55 -6.80 -3.24
C GLY A 3 11.42 -6.40 -2.27
N SER A 4 11.83 -6.09 -1.04
CA SER A 4 10.96 -5.70 0.08
C SER A 4 10.46 -4.26 -0.01
N GLY A 5 9.25 -4.01 0.49
CA GLY A 5 8.68 -2.67 0.57
C GLY A 5 7.16 -2.65 0.60
N TRP A 6 6.61 -1.50 0.23
CA TRP A 6 5.18 -1.19 0.37
C TRP A 6 4.65 -0.51 -0.89
N ALA A 7 3.36 -0.64 -1.15
CA ALA A 7 2.65 0.20 -2.09
C ALA A 7 1.55 0.99 -1.37
N TRP A 8 1.35 2.24 -1.78
CA TRP A 8 0.53 3.22 -1.07
C TRP A 8 -0.42 3.92 -2.03
N LEU A 9 -1.65 4.15 -1.58
CA LEU A 9 -2.50 5.22 -2.08
C LEU A 9 -2.26 6.43 -1.18
N VAL A 10 -1.96 7.58 -1.78
CA VAL A 10 -1.67 8.83 -1.05
C VAL A 10 -2.47 9.99 -1.62
N LYS A 11 -2.70 11.01 -0.78
CA LYS A 11 -3.14 12.35 -1.18
C LYS A 11 -1.93 13.29 -1.17
N GLU A 12 -1.68 13.94 -2.30
CA GLU A 12 -0.66 14.99 -2.47
C GLU A 12 -1.38 16.31 -2.78
N GLY A 13 -1.58 17.13 -1.75
CA GLY A 13 -2.46 18.31 -1.84
C GLY A 13 -3.90 17.91 -2.17
N ASN A 14 -4.38 18.24 -3.38
CA ASN A 14 -5.75 17.92 -3.85
C ASN A 14 -5.78 16.77 -4.86
N LYS A 15 -4.68 16.03 -5.03
CA LYS A 15 -4.59 14.92 -5.99
C LYS A 15 -4.35 13.60 -5.29
N LEU A 16 -4.87 12.53 -5.88
CA LEU A 16 -4.55 11.16 -5.49
C LEU A 16 -3.39 10.66 -6.34
N SER A 17 -2.46 9.96 -5.69
CA SER A 17 -1.29 9.36 -6.32
C SER A 17 -1.04 7.96 -5.77
N VAL A 18 -0.39 7.11 -6.57
CA VAL A 18 0.12 5.81 -6.12
C VAL A 18 1.62 5.92 -5.92
N MET A 19 2.11 5.46 -4.77
CA MET A 19 3.52 5.44 -4.43
C MET A 19 3.99 4.03 -4.09
N LYS A 20 5.28 3.78 -4.24
CA LYS A 20 5.96 2.61 -3.66
C LYS A 20 7.15 3.09 -2.86
N THR A 21 7.45 2.40 -1.75
CA THR A 21 8.61 2.70 -0.93
C THR A 21 9.39 1.41 -0.66
N PRO A 22 10.73 1.45 -0.70
CA PRO A 22 11.55 0.29 -0.33
C PRO A 22 11.61 0.14 1.19
N ASN A 23 11.74 -1.11 1.65
CA ASN A 23 12.03 -1.44 3.04
C ASN A 23 11.10 -0.74 4.05
N ALA A 24 11.66 0.08 4.94
CA ALA A 24 10.95 0.79 6.01
C ALA A 24 10.61 2.25 5.64
N GLU A 25 10.90 2.70 4.42
CA GLU A 25 10.52 4.04 3.99
C GLU A 25 9.00 4.20 3.97
N THR A 26 8.54 5.40 4.31
CA THR A 26 7.10 5.72 4.45
C THR A 26 6.79 7.09 3.84
N PRO A 27 5.61 7.27 3.20
CA PRO A 27 5.17 8.57 2.70
C PRO A 27 5.08 9.65 3.79
N LEU A 28 4.97 9.26 5.07
CA LEU A 28 4.89 10.19 6.20
C LEU A 28 6.11 11.11 6.33
N THR A 29 7.26 10.75 5.76
CA THR A 29 8.46 11.61 5.76
C THR A 29 8.40 12.72 4.71
N LYS A 30 7.41 12.70 3.81
CA LYS A 30 7.25 13.69 2.74
C LYS A 30 6.20 14.73 3.14
N ALA A 31 6.63 15.99 3.25
CA ALA A 31 5.72 17.10 3.53
C ALA A 31 4.60 17.20 2.48
N GLY A 32 3.36 17.36 2.95
CA GLY A 32 2.18 17.49 2.09
C GLY A 32 1.67 16.17 1.48
N VAL A 33 2.21 15.02 1.90
CA VAL A 33 1.76 13.69 1.48
C VAL A 33 1.03 13.01 2.63
N THR A 34 -0.24 12.66 2.42
CA THR A 34 -1.06 11.93 3.39
C THR A 34 -1.31 10.51 2.89
N PRO A 35 -0.81 9.46 3.57
CA PRO A 35 -1.12 8.08 3.20
C PRO A 35 -2.56 7.73 3.53
N LEU A 36 -3.26 7.11 2.59
CA LEU A 36 -4.67 6.75 2.70
C LEU A 36 -4.86 5.24 2.89
N LEU A 37 -4.11 4.46 2.12
CA LEU A 37 -4.12 2.99 2.15
C LEU A 37 -2.72 2.47 1.85
N THR A 38 -2.37 1.30 2.39
CA THR A 38 -1.11 0.61 2.12
C THR A 38 -1.32 -0.88 1.93
N ILE A 39 -0.38 -1.51 1.21
CA ILE A 39 -0.24 -2.96 1.13
C ILE A 39 1.24 -3.32 1.35
N ASP A 40 1.48 -4.23 2.29
CA ASP A 40 2.80 -4.83 2.53
C ASP A 40 3.12 -5.79 1.38
N VAL A 41 4.24 -5.60 0.70
CA VAL A 41 4.74 -6.50 -0.35
C VAL A 41 6.10 -7.12 -0.01
N TRP A 42 6.51 -7.08 1.27
CA TRP A 42 7.51 -7.98 1.80
C TRP A 42 7.02 -9.43 1.72
N GLU A 43 7.92 -10.37 1.43
CA GLU A 43 7.54 -11.77 1.22
C GLU A 43 6.82 -12.36 2.44
N HIS A 44 7.22 -12.00 3.66
CA HIS A 44 6.55 -12.48 4.88
C HIS A 44 5.04 -12.18 4.93
N ALA A 45 4.57 -11.16 4.21
CA ALA A 45 3.16 -10.75 4.24
C ALA A 45 2.25 -11.70 3.44
N TYR A 46 2.81 -12.49 2.52
CA TYR A 46 2.02 -13.31 1.61
C TYR A 46 2.61 -14.68 1.29
N TYR A 47 3.86 -14.96 1.64
CA TYR A 47 4.55 -16.15 1.15
C TYR A 47 3.90 -17.46 1.64
N VAL A 48 3.37 -17.48 2.87
CA VAL A 48 2.71 -18.66 3.44
C VAL A 48 1.44 -19.04 2.68
N ASP A 49 0.70 -18.06 2.15
CA ASP A 49 -0.58 -18.30 1.47
C ASP A 49 -0.43 -18.32 -0.06
N TYR A 50 0.48 -17.53 -0.62
CA TYR A 50 0.58 -17.28 -2.07
C TYR A 50 1.94 -17.66 -2.68
N ARG A 51 2.95 -18.00 -1.88
CA ARG A 51 4.33 -18.27 -2.35
C ARG A 51 4.80 -17.15 -3.29
N ASN A 52 5.21 -17.47 -4.52
CA ASN A 52 5.68 -16.51 -5.52
C ASN A 52 4.53 -15.75 -6.22
N ALA A 53 3.27 -16.09 -5.97
CA ALA A 53 2.10 -15.48 -6.61
C ALA A 53 1.71 -14.13 -5.97
N ARG A 54 2.68 -13.22 -5.83
CA ARG A 54 2.45 -11.83 -5.36
C ARG A 54 1.29 -11.14 -6.10
N PRO A 55 1.12 -11.28 -7.44
CA PRO A 55 -0.04 -10.69 -8.11
C PRO A 55 -1.38 -11.17 -7.56
N LYS A 56 -1.49 -12.45 -7.17
CA LYS A 56 -2.74 -13.01 -6.63
C LYS A 56 -3.04 -12.50 -5.22
N TYR A 57 -2.01 -12.32 -4.40
CA TYR A 57 -2.13 -11.65 -3.09
C TYR A 57 -2.64 -10.21 -3.25
N ILE A 58 -2.07 -9.43 -4.17
CA ILE A 58 -2.50 -8.05 -4.44
C ILE A 58 -3.94 -7.99 -4.94
N GLU A 59 -4.31 -8.88 -5.87
CA GLU A 59 -5.68 -9.01 -6.39
C GLU A 59 -6.68 -9.33 -5.26
N THR A 60 -6.33 -10.28 -4.38
CA THR A 60 -7.17 -10.66 -3.24
C THR A 60 -7.33 -9.51 -2.25
N PHE A 61 -6.23 -8.79 -1.96
CA PHE A 61 -6.28 -7.61 -1.10
C PHE A 61 -7.24 -6.56 -1.66
N LEU A 62 -7.10 -6.19 -2.94
CA LEU A 62 -7.93 -5.16 -3.56
C LEU A 62 -9.39 -5.55 -3.70
N SER A 63 -9.67 -6.83 -3.97
CA SER A 63 -11.05 -7.32 -4.18
C SER A 63 -11.81 -7.58 -2.87
N SER A 64 -11.11 -7.94 -1.79
CA SER A 64 -11.76 -8.54 -0.62
C SER A 64 -11.32 -7.99 0.74
N LEU A 65 -10.14 -7.35 0.85
CA LEU A 65 -9.57 -6.99 2.16
C LEU A 65 -9.34 -5.48 2.35
N ALA A 66 -9.25 -4.71 1.27
CA ALA A 66 -9.03 -3.28 1.33
C ALA A 66 -10.20 -2.59 2.07
N ASN A 67 -9.88 -1.96 3.20
CA ASN A 67 -10.85 -1.17 3.95
C ASN A 67 -10.93 0.26 3.37
N TRP A 68 -11.89 0.47 2.48
CA TRP A 68 -12.10 1.76 1.82
C TRP A 68 -12.65 2.83 2.77
N ASP A 69 -13.41 2.46 3.81
CA ASP A 69 -13.91 3.41 4.80
C ASP A 69 -12.76 4.03 5.61
N PHE A 70 -11.73 3.23 5.93
CA PHE A 70 -10.50 3.74 6.55
C PHE A 70 -9.77 4.71 5.62
N ALA A 71 -9.65 4.39 4.33
CA ALA A 71 -9.03 5.27 3.35
C ALA A 71 -9.82 6.59 3.18
N ALA A 72 -11.15 6.51 3.17
CA ALA A 72 -12.03 7.67 3.11
C ALA A 72 -11.91 8.55 4.36
N LYS A 73 -11.87 7.94 5.57
CA LYS A 73 -11.63 8.67 6.82
C LYS A 73 -10.29 9.40 6.83
N ASN A 74 -9.24 8.79 6.26
CA ASN A 74 -7.92 9.41 6.16
C ASN A 74 -7.86 10.52 5.09
N LEU A 75 -8.76 10.49 4.09
CA LEU A 75 -8.79 11.48 3.01
C LEU A 75 -9.21 12.87 3.51
N GLY A 76 -10.04 12.90 4.57
CA GLY A 76 -10.67 14.10 5.13
C GLY A 76 -12.07 14.26 4.61
#